data_AF-A0A3N5KXM2-F1
#
_entry.id   AF-A0A3N5KXM2-F1
#
_cell.length_a   1.000
_cell.length_b   1.000
_cell.length_c   1.000
_cell.angle_alpha   90.00
_cell.angle_beta   90.00
_cell.angle_gamma   90.00
#
_symmetry.space_group_name_H-M   'P 1'
#
loop_
_entity.id
_entity.type
_entity.pdbx_description
1 polymer ?
#
loop_
_entity_poly.entity_id
_entity_poly.type
_entity_poly.pdbx_seq_one_letter_code
_entity_poly.pdbx_strand_id
1 'polypeptide(L)'
;MDKTTLVENKITAGQELLDGLKKEDIKIHDALWIYDNDDGYWKFIVTSPMVKTDGPLKLYKILDKIIRNKKINQLIYDSVTVMEPDNKTIKMLRNAYNVRNKFFKDISMKDSYIYFMNA
;
A
#
# COMPACT_ATOMS: atom_id res chain seq x y z
N MET A 1 -22.16 -1.73 -9.65
CA MET A 1 -21.31 -2.06 -8.49
C MET A 1 -21.18 -0.79 -7.68
N ASP A 2 -21.50 -0.79 -6.38
CA ASP A 2 -21.43 0.42 -5.56
C ASP A 2 -19.98 0.79 -5.18
N LYS A 3 -19.77 2.04 -4.76
CA LYS A 3 -18.44 2.57 -4.37
C LYS A 3 -17.86 1.80 -3.19
N THR A 4 -18.70 1.34 -2.27
CA THR A 4 -18.32 0.62 -1.05
C THR A 4 -17.70 -0.76 -1.36
N THR A 5 -18.33 -1.53 -2.25
CA THR A 5 -17.85 -2.84 -2.70
C THR A 5 -16.48 -2.74 -3.39
N LEU A 6 -16.26 -1.68 -4.19
CA LEU A 6 -14.97 -1.46 -4.85
C LEU A 6 -13.85 -1.21 -3.83
N VAL A 7 -14.18 -0.50 -2.77
CA VAL A 7 -13.25 -0.15 -1.70
C VAL A 7 -12.89 -1.35 -0.84
N GLU A 8 -13.87 -2.16 -0.43
CA GLU A 8 -13.64 -3.39 0.34
C GLU A 8 -12.77 -4.38 -0.42
N ASN A 9 -13.03 -4.56 -1.72
CA ASN A 9 -12.22 -5.43 -2.57
C ASN A 9 -10.76 -5.00 -2.65
N LYS A 10 -10.48 -3.68 -2.63
CA LYS A 10 -9.11 -3.14 -2.63
C LYS A 10 -8.42 -3.33 -1.29
N ILE A 11 -9.14 -3.16 -0.19
CA ILE A 11 -8.65 -3.44 1.16
C ILE A 11 -8.20 -4.89 1.26
N THR A 12 -9.09 -5.83 0.91
CA THR A 12 -8.80 -7.27 0.94
C THR A 12 -7.61 -7.62 0.06
N ALA A 13 -7.57 -7.12 -1.18
CA ALA A 13 -6.46 -7.36 -2.09
C ALA A 13 -5.12 -6.85 -1.56
N GLY A 14 -5.11 -5.66 -0.95
CA GLY A 14 -3.92 -5.12 -0.29
C GLY A 14 -3.45 -5.97 0.89
N GLN A 15 -4.38 -6.45 1.72
CA GLN A 15 -4.08 -7.35 2.84
C GLN A 15 -3.50 -8.70 2.37
N GLU A 16 -4.10 -9.31 1.35
CA GLU A 16 -3.61 -10.57 0.78
C GLU A 16 -2.19 -10.47 0.24
N LEU A 17 -1.86 -9.33 -0.37
CA LEU A 17 -0.51 -9.02 -0.85
C LEU A 17 0.48 -8.85 0.31
N LEU A 18 0.10 -8.09 1.35
CA LEU A 18 0.91 -7.90 2.56
C LEU A 18 1.18 -9.23 3.30
N ASP A 19 0.18 -10.10 3.39
CA ASP A 19 0.34 -11.44 3.95
C ASP A 19 1.28 -12.30 3.12
N GLY A 20 1.26 -12.16 1.79
CA GLY A 20 2.23 -12.80 0.91
C GLY A 20 3.66 -12.31 1.16
N LEU A 21 3.84 -11.00 1.31
CA LEU A 21 5.14 -10.39 1.58
C LEU A 21 5.68 -10.82 2.94
N LYS A 22 4.82 -10.88 3.96
CA LYS A 22 5.18 -11.38 5.29
C LYS A 22 5.64 -12.84 5.25
N LYS A 23 5.02 -13.69 4.44
CA LYS A 23 5.41 -15.10 4.26
C LYS A 23 6.75 -15.27 3.56
N GLU A 24 7.14 -14.32 2.71
CA GLU A 24 8.44 -14.29 2.02
C GLU A 24 9.51 -13.53 2.85
N ASP A 25 9.24 -13.25 4.13
CA ASP A 25 10.11 -12.52 5.07
C ASP A 25 10.52 -11.11 4.57
N ILE A 26 9.66 -10.49 3.77
CA ILE A 26 9.91 -9.15 3.25
C ILE A 26 9.39 -8.12 4.24
N LYS A 27 10.32 -7.35 4.83
CA LYS A 27 9.98 -6.25 5.73
C LYS A 27 9.29 -5.12 4.98
N ILE A 28 8.00 -4.93 5.25
CA ILE A 28 7.21 -3.78 4.79
C ILE A 28 7.10 -2.76 5.92
N HIS A 29 7.37 -1.50 5.61
CA HIS A 29 7.37 -0.40 6.57
C HIS A 29 6.03 0.34 6.58
N ASP A 30 5.48 0.60 5.40
CA ASP A 30 4.17 1.23 5.21
C ASP A 30 3.47 0.60 4.00
N ALA A 31 2.14 0.60 4.04
CA ALA A 31 1.34 0.30 2.87
C ALA A 31 0.07 1.16 2.84
N LEU A 32 -0.29 1.70 1.68
CA LEU A 32 -1.46 2.57 1.60
C LEU A 32 -2.08 2.58 0.21
N TRP A 33 -3.39 2.80 0.19
CA TRP A 33 -4.13 3.10 -1.02
C TRP A 33 -4.29 4.61 -1.17
N ILE A 34 -3.89 5.13 -2.33
CA ILE A 34 -4.12 6.51 -2.75
C ILE A 34 -4.95 6.50 -4.03
N TYR A 35 -5.98 7.32 -4.10
CA TYR A 35 -6.66 7.59 -5.37
C TYR A 35 -5.84 8.62 -6.15
N ASP A 36 -5.34 8.22 -7.31
CA ASP A 36 -4.65 9.13 -8.22
C ASP A 36 -5.69 9.83 -9.10
N ASN A 37 -5.82 11.14 -8.94
CA ASN A 37 -6.77 11.94 -9.70
C ASN A 37 -6.36 12.11 -11.17
N ASP A 38 -5.05 12.10 -11.46
CA ASP A 38 -4.54 12.31 -12.82
C ASP A 38 -4.79 11.07 -13.66
N ASP A 39 -4.51 9.91 -13.07
CA ASP A 39 -4.66 8.60 -13.72
C ASP A 39 -6.08 8.01 -13.58
N GLY A 40 -6.90 8.55 -12.67
CA GLY A 40 -8.28 8.12 -12.44
C GLY A 40 -8.41 6.73 -11.82
N TYR A 41 -7.37 6.20 -11.18
CA TYR A 41 -7.41 4.90 -10.51
C TYR A 41 -6.67 4.88 -9.17
N TRP A 42 -6.97 3.87 -8.37
CA TRP A 42 -6.33 3.65 -7.07
C TRP A 42 -4.95 3.02 -7.23
N LYS A 43 -3.94 3.63 -6.60
CA LYS A 43 -2.58 3.11 -6.45
C LYS A 43 -2.36 2.55 -5.05
N PHE A 44 -1.85 1.34 -4.98
CA PHE A 44 -1.34 0.70 -3.77
C PHE A 44 0.15 0.95 -3.64
N ILE A 45 0.53 1.75 -2.66
CA ILE A 45 1.92 2.08 -2.37
C ILE A 45 2.40 1.17 -1.26
N VAL A 46 3.57 0.56 -1.45
CA VAL A 46 4.26 -0.27 -0.45
C VAL A 46 5.66 0.28 -0.24
N THR A 47 6.07 0.46 1.01
CA THR A 47 7.44 0.89 1.33
C THR A 47 8.23 -0.22 2.01
N SER A 48 9.49 -0.35 1.62
CA SER A 48 10.39 -1.36 2.20
C SER A 48 11.83 -0.88 2.20
N PRO A 49 12.60 -1.09 3.29
CA PRO A 49 14.05 -0.87 3.29
C PRO A 49 14.77 -1.60 2.15
N MET A 50 14.20 -2.72 1.69
CA MET A 50 14.70 -3.50 0.57
C MET A 50 14.86 -2.69 -0.72
N VAL A 51 14.03 -1.67 -0.93
CA VAL A 51 14.15 -0.79 -2.11
C VAL A 51 15.50 -0.07 -2.13
N LYS A 52 16.02 0.30 -0.94
CA LYS A 52 17.31 0.98 -0.79
C LYS A 52 18.49 0.01 -0.88
N THR A 53 18.36 -1.21 -0.36
CA THR A 53 19.47 -2.18 -0.34
C THR A 53 19.61 -2.97 -1.63
N ASP A 54 18.48 -3.38 -2.22
CA ASP A 54 18.45 -4.34 -3.33
C ASP A 54 17.85 -3.75 -4.61
N GLY A 55 17.37 -2.50 -4.54
CA GLY A 55 16.69 -1.82 -5.63
C GLY A 55 15.20 -2.16 -5.75
N PRO A 56 14.41 -1.27 -6.38
CA PRO A 56 12.96 -1.44 -6.51
C PRO A 56 12.57 -2.66 -7.36
N LEU A 57 13.37 -3.00 -8.38
CA LEU A 57 13.06 -4.09 -9.31
C LEU A 57 12.95 -5.45 -8.60
N LYS A 58 13.76 -5.69 -7.57
CA LYS A 58 13.72 -6.96 -6.83
C LYS A 58 12.40 -7.08 -6.05
N LEU A 59 11.94 -6.00 -5.43
CA LEU A 59 10.65 -5.97 -4.76
C LEU A 59 9.49 -6.12 -5.76
N TYR A 60 9.55 -5.45 -6.92
CA TYR A 60 8.56 -5.64 -7.99
C TYR A 60 8.44 -7.11 -8.43
N LYS A 61 9.55 -7.82 -8.59
CA LYS A 61 9.54 -9.25 -8.95
C LYS A 61 8.88 -10.13 -7.88
N ILE A 62 9.09 -9.80 -6.60
CA ILE A 62 8.46 -10.53 -5.49
C ILE A 62 6.96 -10.26 -5.46
N LEU A 63 6.56 -8.99 -5.60
CA LEU A 63 5.16 -8.59 -5.72
C LEU A 63 4.48 -9.31 -6.90
N ASP A 64 5.15 -9.35 -8.06
CA ASP A 64 4.68 -10.05 -9.26
C ASP A 64 4.36 -11.52 -8.96
N LYS A 65 5.34 -12.22 -8.38
CA LYS A 65 5.21 -13.62 -7.98
C LYS A 65 4.03 -13.83 -7.03
N ILE A 66 3.88 -12.97 -6.01
CA ILE A 66 2.81 -13.08 -5.02
C ILE A 66 1.44 -12.84 -5.66
N ILE A 67 1.28 -11.78 -6.45
CA ILE A 67 0.03 -11.41 -7.11
C ILE A 67 -0.43 -12.55 -8.03
N ARG A 68 0.48 -13.11 -8.84
CA ARG A 68 0.17 -14.24 -9.74
C ARG A 68 -0.19 -15.51 -8.97
N ASN A 69 0.59 -15.87 -7.95
CA ASN A 69 0.39 -17.11 -7.20
C ASN A 69 -0.92 -17.09 -6.40
N LYS A 70 -1.27 -15.95 -5.81
CA LYS A 70 -2.50 -15.77 -5.04
C LYS A 70 -3.72 -15.40 -5.89
N LYS A 71 -3.53 -15.11 -7.18
CA LYS A 71 -4.59 -14.67 -8.11
C LYS A 71 -5.33 -13.44 -7.59
N ILE A 72 -4.57 -12.43 -7.12
CA ILE A 72 -5.11 -11.17 -6.60
C ILE A 72 -5.55 -10.29 -7.77
N ASN A 73 -6.70 -10.60 -8.37
CA ASN A 73 -7.17 -10.04 -9.64
C ASN A 73 -7.52 -8.53 -9.56
N GLN A 74 -7.64 -8.00 -8.34
CA GLN A 74 -8.01 -6.61 -8.06
C GLN A 74 -6.81 -5.67 -8.09
N LEU A 75 -5.59 -6.22 -8.12
CA LEU A 75 -4.35 -5.48 -8.30
C LEU A 75 -3.87 -5.64 -9.75
N ILE A 76 -3.84 -4.51 -10.47
CA ILE A 76 -3.17 -4.42 -11.77
C ILE A 76 -1.71 -4.05 -11.50
N TYR A 77 -0.76 -4.49 -12.32
CA TYR A 77 0.67 -4.19 -12.09
C TYR A 77 0.95 -2.70 -11.94
N ASP A 78 0.35 -1.88 -12.81
CA ASP A 78 0.52 -0.43 -12.80
C ASP A 78 -0.15 0.25 -11.60
N SER A 79 -0.98 -0.50 -10.87
CA SER A 79 -1.59 -0.02 -9.63
C SER A 79 -0.68 -0.19 -8.41
N VAL A 80 0.47 -0.87 -8.50
CA VAL A 80 1.38 -1.06 -7.35
C VAL A 80 2.64 -0.22 -7.50
N THR A 81 2.93 0.61 -6.51
CA THR A 81 4.14 1.44 -6.46
C THR A 81 5.00 1.06 -5.27
N VAL A 82 6.31 0.89 -5.48
CA VAL A 82 7.26 0.62 -4.40
C VAL A 82 8.12 1.84 -4.11
N MET A 83 8.36 2.13 -2.83
CA MET A 83 9.20 3.25 -2.41
C MET A 83 10.12 2.85 -1.24
N GLU A 84 11.20 3.60 -1.06
CA GLU A 84 11.96 3.52 0.18
C GLU A 84 11.21 4.21 1.33
N PRO A 85 11.36 3.75 2.59
CA PRO A 85 10.66 4.34 3.74
C PRO A 85 11.05 5.80 4.01
N ASP A 86 12.24 6.21 3.57
CA ASP A 86 12.78 7.55 3.78
C ASP A 86 12.27 8.60 2.79
N ASN A 87 11.47 8.19 1.80
CA ASN A 87 10.90 9.08 0.80
C ASN A 87 10.11 10.23 1.47
N LYS A 88 10.42 11.47 1.07
CA LYS A 88 9.84 12.69 1.67
C LYS A 88 8.31 12.69 1.66
N THR A 89 7.70 12.23 0.56
CA THR A 89 6.25 12.15 0.42
C THR A 89 5.66 11.16 1.42
N ILE A 90 6.27 9.99 1.59
CA ILE A 90 5.81 8.98 2.55
C ILE A 90 5.94 9.48 3.99
N LYS A 91 7.05 10.13 4.34
CA LYS A 91 7.23 10.76 5.66
C LYS A 91 6.16 11.83 5.92
N MET A 92 5.84 12.66 4.93
CA MET A 92 4.78 13.65 5.04
C MET A 92 3.40 13.02 5.25
N LEU A 93 3.06 11.99 4.46
CA LEU A 93 1.78 11.28 4.58
C LEU A 93 1.65 10.59 5.93
N ARG A 94 2.72 9.96 6.42
CA ARG A 94 2.77 9.39 7.77
C ARG A 94 2.55 10.44 8.85
N ASN A 95 3.26 11.56 8.77
CA ASN A 95 3.11 12.63 9.75
C ASN A 95 1.70 13.19 9.76
N ALA A 96 1.11 13.43 8.58
CA ALA A 96 -0.27 13.88 8.44
C ALA A 96 -1.25 12.87 9.05
N TYR A 97 -1.07 11.58 8.80
CA TYR A 97 -1.88 10.54 9.42
C TYR A 97 -1.74 10.50 10.95
N ASN A 98 -0.51 10.57 11.47
CA ASN A 98 -0.25 10.54 12.91
C ASN A 98 -0.86 11.75 13.62
N VAL A 99 -0.72 12.94 13.04
CA VAL A 99 -1.39 14.17 13.53
C VAL A 99 -2.89 13.95 13.53
N ARG A 100 -3.47 13.45 12.44
CA ARG A 100 -4.91 13.19 12.36
C ARG A 100 -5.37 12.17 13.40
N ASN A 101 -4.73 11.02 13.52
CA ASN A 101 -5.09 10.01 14.52
C ASN A 101 -4.88 10.48 15.96
N LYS A 102 -4.05 11.51 16.18
CA LYS A 102 -3.87 12.12 17.50
C LYS A 102 -4.98 13.12 17.83
N PHE A 103 -5.44 13.90 16.86
CA PHE A 103 -6.34 15.04 17.10
C PHE A 103 -7.78 14.86 16.58
N PHE A 104 -8.01 13.96 15.64
CA PHE A 104 -9.25 13.80 14.87
C PHE A 104 -9.66 12.33 14.72
N LYS A 105 -9.54 11.54 15.80
CA LYS A 105 -9.86 10.10 15.81
C LYS A 105 -11.25 9.75 15.26
N ASP A 106 -12.20 10.68 15.36
CA ASP A 106 -13.60 10.46 15.03
C ASP A 106 -14.01 10.97 13.62
N ILE A 107 -13.06 11.47 12.82
CA ILE A 107 -13.34 11.93 11.45
C ILE A 107 -13.06 10.81 10.45
N SER A 108 -14.13 10.18 9.96
CA SER A 108 -14.09 9.16 8.90
C SER A 108 -13.48 9.71 7.61
N MET A 109 -12.34 9.17 7.18
CA MET A 109 -11.85 9.37 5.81
C MET A 109 -12.60 8.43 4.88
N LYS A 110 -13.57 8.96 4.14
CA LYS A 110 -14.35 8.20 3.16
C LYS A 110 -13.52 7.70 1.96
N ASP A 111 -12.30 8.23 1.76
CA ASP A 111 -11.55 8.05 0.51
C ASP A 111 -10.04 7.81 0.67
N SER A 112 -9.56 7.29 1.82
CA SER A 112 -8.16 6.84 1.91
C SER A 112 -7.93 5.77 2.98
N TYR A 113 -7.29 4.67 2.61
CA TYR A 113 -6.97 3.55 3.50
C TYR A 113 -5.45 3.47 3.67
N ILE A 114 -4.99 3.74 4.89
CA ILE A 114 -3.57 3.79 5.22
C ILE A 114 -3.27 2.74 6.28
N TYR A 115 -2.37 1.81 5.97
CA TYR A 115 -1.86 0.78 6.88
C TYR A 115 -0.46 1.17 7.35
N PHE A 116 -0.33 1.52 8.62
CA PHE A 116 0.98 1.58 9.28
C PHE A 116 1.22 0.23 9.93
N MET A 117 2.27 -0.45 9.49
CA MET A 117 2.75 -1.65 10.17
C MET A 117 3.57 -1.15 11.37
N ASN A 118 3.15 -1.50 12.59
CA ASN A 118 3.98 -1.24 13.76
C ASN A 118 5.28 -2.05 13.60
N ALA A 119 6.39 -1.34 13.57
CA ALA A 119 7.74 -1.91 13.50
C ALA A 119 8.10 -2.67 14.77
#